data_AF-A0A7V3CCT3-F1
#
_entry.id   AF-A0A7V3CCT3-F1
#
_cell.length_a   1.000
_cell.length_b   1.000
_cell.length_c   1.000
_cell.angle_alpha   90.00
_cell.angle_beta   90.00
_cell.angle_gamma   90.00
#
_symmetry.space_group_name_H-M   'P 1'
#
loop_
_entity.id
_entity.type
_entity.pdbx_description
1 polymer ?
#
loop_
_entity_poly.entity_id
_entity_poly.type
_entity_poly.pdbx_seq_one_letter_code
_entity_poly.pdbx_strand_id
1 'polypeptide(L)'
;MGIWEAIRCRSRHPRWNTWARRAPRDRFQSKIQASLQKGRGVIQIKRVYESPLKKDGYRVLVDRLWPRGLSKQAAKVDLWLKEVAPSDSLRKWYSHDVEKWQGFVKKYSAELRGKSPSLAQIKALEKQQGTVTLLFGARDPEHNQAVVLLRVLKKK
;
A
#
# COMPACT_ATOMS: atom_id res chain seq x y z
N MET A 1 73.98 -22.07 -29.19
CA MET A 1 72.98 -21.85 -28.13
C MET A 1 71.70 -21.36 -28.80
N GLY A 2 70.58 -22.10 -28.67
CA GLY A 2 69.25 -21.67 -29.16
C GLY A 2 68.70 -22.38 -30.41
N ILE A 3 68.71 -23.70 -30.43
CA ILE A 3 67.81 -24.53 -31.26
C ILE A 3 66.39 -24.36 -30.70
N TRP A 4 65.34 -24.24 -31.54
CA TRP A 4 64.09 -25.02 -31.45
C TRP A 4 63.22 -24.73 -32.67
N GLU A 5 63.20 -25.75 -33.51
CA GLU A 5 62.35 -25.96 -34.68
C GLU A 5 60.84 -25.96 -34.37
N ALA A 6 60.11 -25.86 -35.47
CA ALA A 6 58.70 -26.15 -35.69
C ALA A 6 58.06 -27.22 -34.79
N ILE A 7 56.73 -27.18 -34.67
CA ILE A 7 55.87 -28.31 -35.10
C ILE A 7 54.41 -27.86 -35.11
N ARG A 8 53.82 -27.99 -36.30
CA ARG A 8 52.41 -27.96 -36.61
C ARG A 8 51.82 -29.28 -36.08
N CYS A 9 50.93 -29.27 -35.10
CA CYS A 9 50.23 -30.49 -34.66
C CYS A 9 48.71 -30.30 -34.71
N ARG A 10 48.10 -30.93 -35.71
CA ARG A 10 46.66 -31.15 -35.87
C ARG A 10 46.35 -32.53 -35.27
N SER A 11 45.59 -32.62 -34.19
CA SER A 11 44.81 -33.83 -33.89
C SER A 11 43.87 -33.71 -32.68
N ARG A 12 42.59 -33.94 -32.98
CA ARG A 12 41.66 -34.85 -32.28
C ARG A 12 41.12 -34.44 -30.88
N HIS A 13 39.83 -34.11 -30.88
CA HIS A 13 38.89 -34.44 -29.79
C HIS A 13 38.91 -35.95 -29.46
N PRO A 14 38.67 -36.32 -28.19
CA PRO A 14 37.34 -36.81 -27.78
C PRO A 14 36.90 -36.20 -26.42
N ARG A 15 35.66 -35.73 -26.26
CA ARG A 15 34.40 -36.45 -25.94
C ARG A 15 34.21 -36.64 -24.41
N TRP A 16 32.98 -36.33 -23.94
CA TRP A 16 32.38 -36.53 -22.60
C TRP A 16 32.76 -35.46 -21.54
N ASN A 17 31.88 -34.80 -20.77
CA ASN A 17 30.50 -35.02 -20.34
C ASN A 17 29.81 -33.65 -20.12
N THR A 18 28.61 -33.39 -20.63
CA THR A 18 27.31 -33.48 -19.91
C THR A 18 27.30 -32.94 -18.47
N TRP A 19 26.28 -32.14 -18.16
CA TRP A 19 25.89 -31.68 -16.82
C TRP A 19 26.72 -30.53 -16.21
N ALA A 20 26.68 -29.35 -16.83
CA ALA A 20 26.68 -28.11 -16.04
C ALA A 20 25.43 -28.15 -15.16
N ARG A 21 25.62 -28.70 -13.95
CA ARG A 21 24.60 -28.93 -12.94
C ARG A 21 23.85 -27.63 -12.75
N ARG A 22 22.53 -27.70 -13.02
CA ARG A 22 21.54 -26.79 -12.46
C ARG A 22 21.95 -26.51 -11.02
N ALA A 23 22.41 -25.29 -10.76
CA ALA A 23 22.55 -24.81 -9.40
C ALA A 23 21.20 -25.11 -8.70
N PRO A 24 21.20 -25.72 -7.50
CA PRO A 24 19.97 -25.83 -6.73
C PRO A 24 19.45 -24.41 -6.58
N ARG A 25 18.31 -24.12 -7.20
CA ARG A 25 17.57 -22.88 -6.95
C ARG A 25 17.13 -23.01 -5.50
N ASP A 26 17.95 -22.46 -4.63
CA ASP A 26 17.82 -22.52 -3.21
C ASP A 26 16.42 -21.98 -2.84
N ARG A 27 15.52 -22.91 -2.53
CA ARG A 27 14.12 -22.62 -2.16
C ARG A 27 14.05 -21.87 -0.83
N PHE A 28 15.17 -21.78 -0.11
CA PHE A 28 15.28 -21.14 1.19
C PHE A 28 15.51 -19.63 1.04
N GLN A 29 16.36 -19.20 0.10
CA GLN A 29 16.58 -17.77 -0.18
C GLN A 29 15.33 -17.03 -0.68
N SER A 30 14.41 -17.74 -1.35
CA SER A 30 13.17 -17.14 -1.87
C SER A 30 12.17 -16.77 -0.77
N LYS A 31 12.16 -17.49 0.37
CA LYS A 31 11.28 -17.15 1.50
C LYS A 31 11.81 -15.97 2.32
N ILE A 32 13.13 -15.83 2.44
CA ILE A 32 13.79 -14.75 3.18
C ILE A 32 13.73 -13.43 2.39
N GLN A 33 13.87 -13.47 1.06
CA GLN A 33 13.68 -12.28 0.22
C GLN A 33 12.21 -11.80 0.18
N ALA A 34 11.24 -12.71 0.25
CA ALA A 34 9.83 -12.36 0.36
C ALA A 34 9.44 -11.79 1.74
N SER A 35 10.15 -12.18 2.82
CA SER A 35 9.90 -11.65 4.17
C SER A 35 10.58 -10.29 4.42
N LEU A 36 11.69 -10.00 3.74
CA LEU A 36 12.44 -8.73 3.86
C LEU A 36 11.90 -7.59 2.97
N GLN A 37 11.08 -7.90 1.95
CA GLN A 37 10.34 -6.90 1.17
C GLN A 37 9.00 -6.47 1.80
N LYS A 38 8.71 -6.86 3.05
CA LYS A 38 7.72 -6.14 3.87
C LYS A 38 8.30 -4.78 4.27
N GLY A 39 8.47 -3.92 3.27
CA GLY A 39 8.77 -2.51 3.46
C GLY A 39 7.73 -1.93 4.41
N ARG A 40 8.16 -0.95 5.22
CA ARG A 40 7.29 -0.17 6.10
C ARG A 40 5.99 0.09 5.36
N GLY A 41 4.90 -0.42 5.92
CA GLY A 41 3.61 -0.25 5.28
C GLY A 41 3.35 1.22 4.98
N VAL A 42 2.71 1.48 3.84
CA VAL A 42 2.41 2.83 3.39
C VAL A 42 0.92 3.02 3.48
N ILE A 43 0.51 3.94 4.34
CA ILE A 43 -0.86 4.44 4.37
C ILE A 43 -0.87 5.78 3.62
N GLN A 44 -1.70 5.86 2.59
CA GLN A 44 -1.90 7.06 1.78
C GLN A 44 -3.39 7.38 1.65
N ILE A 45 -3.70 8.56 1.13
CA ILE A 45 -5.07 9.01 0.88
C ILE A 45 -5.23 9.28 -0.61
N LYS A 46 -6.44 9.04 -1.14
CA LYS A 46 -6.77 9.33 -2.54
C LYS A 46 -8.25 9.61 -2.68
N ARG A 47 -8.64 10.47 -3.62
CA ARG A 47 -10.07 10.67 -3.90
C ARG A 47 -10.62 9.44 -4.60
N VAL A 48 -11.82 9.03 -4.21
CA VAL A 48 -12.49 7.87 -4.80
C VAL A 48 -12.86 8.05 -6.29
N TYR A 49 -12.98 9.31 -6.73
CA TYR A 49 -13.22 9.67 -8.13
C TYR A 49 -11.96 9.63 -9.00
N GLU A 50 -10.77 9.56 -8.41
CA GLU A 50 -9.53 9.42 -9.17
C GLU A 50 -9.36 7.98 -9.65
N SER A 51 -8.84 7.83 -10.87
CA SER A 51 -8.64 6.52 -11.49
C SER A 51 -7.78 5.60 -10.60
N PRO A 52 -8.21 4.35 -10.37
CA PRO A 52 -7.44 3.41 -9.56
C PRO A 52 -6.11 3.07 -10.23
N LEU A 53 -5.02 3.13 -9.45
CA LEU A 53 -3.67 2.80 -9.91
C LEU A 53 -3.18 1.55 -9.20
N LYS A 54 -2.31 0.77 -9.85
CA LYS A 54 -1.70 -0.44 -9.25
C LYS A 54 -0.91 -0.14 -7.96
N LYS A 55 -0.34 1.07 -7.87
CA LYS A 55 0.37 1.56 -6.67
C LYS A 55 -0.54 1.89 -5.48
N ASP A 56 -1.86 1.91 -5.67
CA ASP A 56 -2.79 2.22 -4.59
C ASP A 56 -2.89 1.05 -3.58
N GLY A 57 -2.48 -0.16 -3.97
CA GLY A 57 -2.58 -1.34 -3.12
C GLY A 57 -4.02 -1.60 -2.71
N TYR A 58 -4.24 -1.84 -1.41
CA TYR A 58 -5.55 -2.14 -0.85
C TYR A 58 -6.37 -0.86 -0.60
N ARG A 59 -7.56 -0.77 -1.20
CA ARG A 59 -8.37 0.45 -1.24
C ARG A 59 -9.51 0.39 -0.22
N VAL A 60 -9.45 1.26 0.79
CA VAL A 60 -10.40 1.30 1.91
C VAL A 60 -11.21 2.60 1.86
N LEU A 61 -12.52 2.52 1.65
CA LEU A 61 -13.41 3.67 1.76
C LEU A 61 -13.63 4.02 3.23
N VAL A 62 -13.28 5.24 3.61
CA VAL A 62 -13.40 5.74 5.00
C VAL A 62 -14.50 6.79 5.19
N ASP A 63 -15.34 6.97 4.17
CA ASP A 63 -16.52 7.80 4.25
C ASP A 63 -17.72 7.05 4.80
N ARG A 64 -18.60 7.77 5.51
CA ARG A 64 -19.87 7.22 5.98
C ARG A 64 -20.87 7.04 4.86
N LEU A 65 -20.77 7.88 3.83
CA LEU A 65 -21.65 7.88 2.67
C LEU A 65 -20.90 7.37 1.45
N TRP A 66 -21.58 6.54 0.66
CA TRP A 66 -21.05 6.12 -0.62
C TRP A 66 -20.96 7.33 -1.57
N PRO A 67 -19.85 7.52 -2.31
CA PRO A 67 -19.72 8.60 -3.29
C PRO A 67 -20.79 8.49 -4.37
N ARG A 68 -21.45 9.61 -4.68
CA ARG A 68 -22.54 9.63 -5.66
C ARG A 68 -21.99 9.38 -7.06
N GLY A 69 -22.78 8.71 -7.90
CA GLY A 69 -22.44 8.47 -9.31
C GLY A 69 -21.29 7.48 -9.56
N LEU A 70 -20.79 6.79 -8.52
CA LEU A 70 -19.79 5.73 -8.68
C LEU A 70 -20.39 4.37 -8.38
N SER A 71 -20.17 3.41 -9.28
CA SER A 71 -20.45 2.00 -9.01
C SER A 71 -19.34 1.39 -8.15
N LYS A 72 -19.65 0.33 -7.39
CA LYS A 72 -18.64 -0.42 -6.61
C LYS A 72 -17.47 -0.90 -7.48
N GLN A 73 -17.78 -1.33 -8.70
CA GLN A 73 -16.79 -1.82 -9.66
C GLN A 73 -15.87 -0.70 -10.17
N ALA A 74 -16.43 0.48 -10.47
CA ALA A 74 -15.67 1.63 -10.94
C ALA A 74 -14.77 2.22 -9.83
N ALA A 75 -15.29 2.30 -8.60
CA ALA A 75 -14.55 2.84 -7.47
C ALA A 75 -13.38 1.95 -6.99
N LYS A 76 -13.39 0.65 -7.37
CA LYS A 76 -12.42 -0.36 -6.92
C LYS A 76 -12.19 -0.27 -5.41
N VAL A 77 -13.26 -0.33 -4.64
CA VAL A 77 -13.21 -0.32 -3.17
C VAL A 77 -13.15 -1.77 -2.70
N ASP A 78 -12.07 -2.15 -2.03
CA ASP A 78 -11.90 -3.50 -1.48
C ASP A 78 -12.62 -3.65 -0.15
N LEU A 79 -12.61 -2.59 0.67
CA LEU A 79 -13.25 -2.55 1.98
C LEU A 79 -13.93 -1.20 2.23
N TRP A 80 -15.14 -1.23 2.77
CA TRP A 80 -15.83 -0.04 3.24
C TRP A 80 -15.89 -0.01 4.76
N LEU A 81 -15.07 0.86 5.36
CA LEU A 81 -14.92 0.97 6.82
C LEU A 81 -15.67 2.18 7.36
N LYS A 82 -17.01 2.16 7.28
CA LYS A 82 -17.89 3.25 7.75
C LYS A 82 -17.72 3.61 9.23
N GLU A 83 -17.22 2.70 10.05
CA GLU A 83 -17.03 2.89 11.49
C GLU A 83 -15.97 3.95 11.79
N VAL A 84 -14.94 4.08 10.95
CA VAL A 84 -13.88 5.08 11.14
C VAL A 84 -14.33 6.50 10.77
N ALA A 85 -15.38 6.63 9.95
CA ALA A 85 -15.90 7.92 9.49
C ALA A 85 -16.37 8.82 10.66
N PRO A 86 -16.38 10.16 10.50
CA PRO A 86 -16.89 11.06 11.55
C PRO A 86 -18.36 10.79 11.85
N SER A 87 -18.79 11.12 13.08
CA SER A 87 -20.21 11.07 13.44
C SER A 87 -21.07 11.97 12.56
N ASP A 88 -22.36 11.66 12.44
CA ASP A 88 -23.30 12.46 11.64
C ASP A 88 -23.39 13.90 12.16
N SER A 89 -23.42 14.08 13.49
CA SER A 89 -23.40 15.38 14.14
C SER A 89 -22.14 16.17 13.82
N LEU A 90 -20.96 15.54 13.84
CA LEU A 90 -19.71 16.22 13.54
C LEU A 90 -19.60 16.59 12.06
N ARG A 91 -20.09 15.72 11.16
CA ARG A 91 -20.16 15.98 9.72
C ARG A 91 -21.08 17.19 9.42
N LYS A 92 -22.26 17.23 10.04
CA LYS A 92 -23.21 18.36 9.92
C LYS A 92 -22.64 19.66 10.48
N TRP A 93 -21.98 19.59 11.64
CA TRP A 93 -21.37 20.75 12.26
C TRP A 93 -20.22 21.34 11.44
N TYR A 94 -19.37 20.49 10.86
CA TYR A 94 -18.25 20.93 10.03
C TYR A 94 -18.74 21.56 8.73
N SER A 95 -19.71 20.93 8.04
CA SER A 95 -20.33 21.45 6.81
C SER A 95 -19.33 21.94 5.73
N HIS A 96 -18.10 21.41 5.72
CA HIS A 96 -16.99 21.85 4.85
C HIS A 96 -16.55 23.32 5.05
N ASP A 97 -16.76 23.86 6.23
CA ASP A 97 -16.33 25.20 6.62
C ASP A 97 -14.86 25.17 7.08
N VAL A 98 -13.99 25.83 6.31
CA VAL A 98 -12.54 25.88 6.56
C VAL A 98 -12.23 26.55 7.90
N GLU A 99 -13.02 27.52 8.36
CA GLU A 99 -12.82 28.17 9.66
C GLU A 99 -13.00 27.17 10.82
N LYS A 100 -13.89 26.20 10.63
CA LYS A 100 -14.16 25.13 11.60
C LYS A 100 -13.15 23.99 11.52
N TRP A 101 -12.20 24.00 10.58
CA TRP A 101 -11.26 22.90 10.34
C TRP A 101 -10.49 22.51 11.60
N GLN A 102 -9.86 23.47 12.29
CA GLN A 102 -9.08 23.17 13.50
C GLN A 102 -9.96 22.54 14.59
N GLY A 103 -11.21 23.00 14.72
CA GLY A 103 -12.19 22.40 15.62
C GLY A 103 -12.60 20.98 15.20
N PHE A 104 -12.77 20.76 13.89
CA PHE A 104 -13.06 19.45 13.32
C PHE A 104 -11.93 18.46 13.58
N VAL A 105 -10.67 18.83 13.35
CA VAL A 105 -9.50 17.99 13.63
C VAL A 105 -9.50 17.55 15.10
N LYS A 106 -9.73 18.48 16.04
CA LYS A 106 -9.77 18.18 17.48
C LYS A 106 -10.90 17.22 17.83
N LYS A 107 -12.14 17.54 17.41
CA LYS A 107 -13.34 16.73 17.70
C LYS A 107 -13.24 15.33 17.07
N TYR A 108 -12.85 15.25 15.80
CA TYR A 108 -12.72 13.98 15.10
C TYR A 108 -11.58 13.13 15.66
N SER A 109 -10.44 13.74 16.01
CA SER A 109 -9.35 13.01 16.69
C SER A 109 -9.79 12.43 18.04
N ALA A 110 -10.68 13.13 18.77
CA ALA A 110 -11.26 12.61 20.00
C ALA A 110 -12.20 11.41 19.71
N GLU A 111 -13.07 11.51 18.69
CA GLU A 111 -13.92 10.38 18.26
C GLU A 111 -13.08 9.16 17.86
N LEU A 112 -11.95 9.38 17.18
CA LEU A 112 -11.06 8.30 16.74
C LEU A 112 -10.42 7.53 17.90
N ARG A 113 -10.23 8.15 19.08
CA ARG A 113 -9.72 7.44 20.28
C ARG A 113 -10.69 6.35 20.75
N GLY A 114 -11.99 6.53 20.56
CA GLY A 114 -13.01 5.51 20.85
C GLY A 114 -13.11 4.41 19.78
N LYS A 115 -12.43 4.58 18.64
CA LYS A 115 -12.54 3.71 17.45
C LYS A 115 -11.30 2.85 17.23
N SER A 116 -10.63 2.48 18.33
CA SER A 116 -9.41 1.66 18.34
C SER A 116 -9.52 0.38 17.49
N PRO A 117 -10.65 -0.38 17.47
CA PRO A 117 -10.75 -1.57 16.63
C PRO A 117 -10.62 -1.27 15.13
N SER A 118 -11.29 -0.22 14.63
CA SER A 118 -11.22 0.17 13.22
C SER A 118 -9.83 0.69 12.83
N LEU A 119 -9.17 1.43 13.73
CA LEU A 119 -7.79 1.87 13.52
C LEU A 119 -6.81 0.69 13.48
N ALA A 120 -7.00 -0.28 14.38
CA ALA A 120 -6.22 -1.51 14.40
C ALA A 120 -6.42 -2.33 13.12
N GLN A 121 -7.65 -2.39 12.60
CA GLN A 121 -7.94 -3.06 11.33
C GLN A 121 -7.18 -2.42 10.15
N ILE A 122 -7.14 -1.09 10.06
CA ILE A 122 -6.36 -0.40 9.01
C ILE A 122 -4.87 -0.73 9.14
N LYS A 123 -4.32 -0.70 10.36
CA LYS A 123 -2.91 -1.08 10.61
C LYS A 123 -2.62 -2.56 10.33
N ALA A 124 -3.59 -3.44 10.56
CA ALA A 124 -3.46 -4.86 10.22
C ALA A 124 -3.43 -5.04 8.70
N LEU A 125 -4.33 -4.37 7.96
CA LEU A 125 -4.35 -4.36 6.50
C LEU A 125 -3.05 -3.80 5.93
N GLU A 126 -2.52 -2.73 6.52
CA GLU A 126 -1.23 -2.16 6.17
C GLU A 126 -0.11 -3.21 6.28
N LYS A 127 -0.04 -3.95 7.40
CA LYS A 127 0.96 -5.01 7.62
C LYS A 127 0.79 -6.22 6.69
N GLN A 128 -0.42 -6.48 6.24
CA GLN A 128 -0.75 -7.61 5.37
C GLN A 128 -0.50 -7.29 3.89
N GLN A 129 -0.96 -6.13 3.44
CA GLN A 129 -1.00 -5.73 2.02
C GLN A 129 0.16 -4.79 1.63
N GLY A 130 0.92 -4.28 2.60
CA GLY A 130 1.99 -3.31 2.38
C GLY A 130 1.47 -1.90 2.15
N THR A 131 0.74 -1.67 1.05
CA THR A 131 0.16 -0.35 0.74
C THR A 131 -1.35 -0.34 0.95
N VAL A 132 -1.83 0.63 1.73
CA VAL A 132 -3.26 0.88 1.96
C VAL A 132 -3.60 2.30 1.55
N THR A 133 -4.59 2.45 0.67
CA THR A 133 -5.12 3.73 0.24
C THR A 133 -6.48 3.98 0.87
N LEU A 134 -6.55 5.01 1.70
CA LEU A 134 -7.79 5.50 2.30
C LEU A 134 -8.50 6.39 1.29
N LEU A 135 -9.67 5.95 0.85
CA LEU A 135 -10.49 6.62 -0.14
C LEU A 135 -11.49 7.57 0.54
N PHE A 136 -11.59 8.78 -0.02
CA PHE A 136 -12.56 9.79 0.40
C PHE A 136 -13.28 10.42 -0.81
N GLY A 137 -14.49 10.90 -0.57
CA GLY A 137 -15.39 11.52 -1.55
C GLY A 137 -15.49 13.03 -1.44
N ALA A 138 -14.84 13.66 -0.46
CA ALA A 138 -14.82 15.12 -0.33
C ALA A 138 -14.21 15.78 -1.58
N ARG A 139 -14.72 16.98 -1.92
CA ARG A 139 -14.18 17.78 -3.03
C ARG A 139 -12.84 18.41 -2.66
N ASP A 140 -12.71 18.85 -1.41
CA ASP A 140 -11.48 19.41 -0.85
C ASP A 140 -10.49 18.28 -0.47
N PRO A 141 -9.32 18.22 -1.11
CA PRO A 141 -8.29 17.21 -0.82
C PRO A 141 -7.48 17.52 0.46
N GLU A 142 -7.49 18.75 0.96
CA GLU A 142 -6.70 19.20 2.10
C GLU A 142 -7.51 19.16 3.40
N HIS A 143 -8.78 19.55 3.33
CA HIS A 143 -9.68 19.60 4.50
C HIS A 143 -10.74 18.49 4.44
N ASN A 144 -10.31 17.27 4.78
CA ASN A 144 -11.21 16.12 4.85
C ASN A 144 -10.87 15.17 6.00
N GLN A 145 -11.79 14.26 6.31
CA GLN A 145 -11.63 13.27 7.36
C GLN A 145 -10.45 12.32 7.11
N ALA A 146 -10.13 11.98 5.86
CA ALA A 146 -9.05 11.06 5.54
C ALA A 146 -7.68 11.65 5.90
N VAL A 147 -7.49 12.97 5.74
CA VAL A 147 -6.28 13.68 6.19
C VAL A 147 -6.09 13.57 7.70
N VAL A 148 -7.16 13.76 8.48
CA VAL A 148 -7.09 13.62 9.95
C VAL A 148 -6.82 12.18 10.36
N LEU A 149 -7.50 11.23 9.73
CA LEU A 149 -7.31 9.81 9.99
C LEU A 149 -5.88 9.37 9.68
N LEU A 150 -5.34 9.80 8.53
CA LEU A 150 -3.95 9.56 8.16
C LEU A 150 -2.98 10.12 9.21
N ARG A 151 -3.24 11.33 9.70
CA ARG A 151 -2.42 11.96 10.74
C ARG A 151 -2.44 11.17 12.05
N VAL A 152 -3.60 10.67 12.48
CA VAL A 152 -3.73 9.82 13.67
C VAL A 152 -3.02 8.48 13.49
N LEU A 153 -3.12 7.87 12.31
CA LEU A 153 -2.46 6.59 12.02
C LEU A 153 -0.94 6.71 11.93
N LYS A 154 -0.42 7.85 11.42
CA LYS A 154 1.01 8.14 11.34
C LYS A 154 1.64 8.57 12.67
N LYS A 155 0.84 9.12 13.59
CA LYS A 155 1.32 9.51 14.93
C LYS A 155 1.51 8.22 15.75
N LYS A 156 2.77 7.78 15.83
CA LYS A 156 3.21 6.70 16.72
C LYS A 156 3.23 7.17 18.17
#